data_AF-M0FHC2-F1
#
_entry.id   AF-M0FHC2-F1
#
_cell.length_a   1.000
_cell.length_b   1.000
_cell.length_c   1.000
_cell.angle_alpha   90.00
_cell.angle_beta   90.00
_cell.angle_gamma   90.00
#
_symmetry.space_group_name_H-M   'P 1'
#
loop_
_entity.id
_entity.type
_entity.pdbx_description
1 polymer ?
#
loop_
_entity_poly.entity_id
_entity_poly.type
_entity_poly.pdbx_seq_one_letter_code
_entity_poly.pdbx_strand_id
1 'polypeptide(L)'
;MRLGLLDMIGLAASLVFALPLANYAVVRLFAGEVALGAGLLVVAVAMVVLPQYFLDPARILRRLLAGLLPRQLRSGDEPAAADSEGDSAER
;
A
#
# COMPACT_ATOMS: atom_id res chain seq x y z
N MET A 1 5.49 7.49 -12.18
CA MET A 1 5.15 6.62 -11.03
C MET A 1 5.97 5.33 -11.17
N ARG A 2 6.88 5.02 -10.24
CA ARG A 2 7.51 3.68 -10.20
C ARG A 2 6.63 2.82 -9.30
N LEU A 3 5.86 1.89 -9.89
CA LEU A 3 5.29 0.80 -9.10
C LEU A 3 6.45 0.02 -8.49
N GLY A 4 6.43 -0.15 -7.18
CA GLY A 4 7.41 -1.00 -6.49
C GLY A 4 7.26 -2.46 -6.94
N LEU A 5 8.33 -3.25 -6.84
CA LEU A 5 8.32 -4.66 -7.24
C LEU A 5 7.21 -5.45 -6.52
N LEU A 6 7.03 -5.18 -5.23
CA LEU A 6 6.01 -5.80 -4.39
C LEU A 6 4.58 -5.43 -4.83
N ASP A 7 4.40 -4.21 -5.33
CA ASP A 7 3.11 -3.73 -5.80
C ASP A 7 2.74 -4.42 -7.13
N MET A 8 3.72 -4.56 -8.03
CA MET A 8 3.58 -5.36 -9.25
C MET A 8 3.23 -6.82 -8.95
N ILE A 9 3.86 -7.45 -7.96
CA ILE A 9 3.55 -8.83 -7.56
C ILE A 9 2.14 -8.93 -6.98
N GLY A 10 1.74 -7.99 -6.11
CA GLY A 10 0.39 -7.96 -5.54
C GLY A 10 -0.69 -7.81 -6.62
N LEU A 11 -0.46 -6.91 -7.57
CA LEU A 11 -1.36 -6.68 -8.71
C LEU A 11 -1.41 -7.93 -9.62
N ALA A 12 -0.25 -8.52 -9.94
CA ALA A 12 -0.18 -9.73 -10.75
C ALA A 12 -0.91 -10.91 -10.09
N ALA A 13 -0.70 -11.14 -8.78
CA ALA A 13 -1.37 -12.21 -8.04
C ALA A 13 -2.90 -12.04 -8.04
N SER A 14 -3.40 -10.81 -7.86
CA SER A 14 -4.83 -10.51 -7.96
C SER A 14 -5.37 -10.77 -9.37
N LEU A 15 -4.63 -10.33 -10.40
CA LEU A 15 -5.03 -10.50 -11.81
C LEU A 15 -5.19 -11.96 -12.22
N VAL A 16 -4.37 -12.88 -11.68
CA VAL A 16 -4.48 -14.32 -11.98
C VAL A 16 -5.90 -14.85 -11.69
N PHE A 17 -6.57 -14.33 -10.66
CA PHE A 17 -7.94 -14.72 -10.33
C PHE A 17 -9.00 -13.81 -10.96
N ALA A 18 -8.72 -12.50 -11.06
CA ALA A 18 -9.67 -11.54 -11.60
C ALA A 18 -9.91 -11.76 -13.10
N LEU A 19 -8.88 -12.08 -13.89
CA LEU A 19 -8.99 -12.23 -15.34
C LEU A 19 -9.92 -13.37 -15.77
N PRO A 20 -9.81 -14.60 -15.23
CA PRO A 20 -10.76 -15.67 -15.54
C PRO A 20 -12.21 -15.30 -15.23
N LEU A 21 -12.44 -14.70 -14.06
CA LEU A 21 -13.77 -14.30 -13.62
C LEU A 21 -14.34 -13.17 -14.49
N ALA A 22 -13.52 -12.18 -14.85
CA ALA A 22 -13.90 -11.11 -15.77
C ALA A 22 -14.23 -11.67 -17.16
N ASN A 23 -13.44 -12.61 -17.67
CA ASN A 23 -13.74 -13.26 -18.95
C ASN A 23 -15.08 -14.00 -18.92
N TYR A 24 -15.34 -14.78 -17.85
CA TYR A 24 -16.63 -15.43 -17.67
C TYR A 24 -17.80 -14.44 -17.59
N ALA A 25 -17.61 -13.33 -16.86
CA ALA A 25 -18.59 -12.26 -16.74
C ALA A 25 -18.92 -11.62 -18.10
N VAL A 26 -17.90 -11.37 -18.93
CA VAL A 26 -18.05 -10.83 -20.29
C VAL A 26 -18.82 -11.80 -21.18
N VAL A 27 -18.47 -13.09 -21.18
CA VAL A 27 -19.22 -14.12 -21.93
C VAL A 27 -20.68 -14.14 -21.51
N ARG A 28 -20.95 -14.04 -20.20
CA ARG A 28 -22.32 -14.02 -19.66
C ARG A 28 -23.11 -12.79 -20.11
N LEU A 29 -22.45 -11.64 -20.20
CA LEU A 29 -23.04 -10.41 -20.71
C LEU A 29 -23.47 -10.56 -22.18
N PHE A 30 -22.61 -11.17 -22.99
CA PHE A 30 -22.93 -11.48 -24.40
C PHE A 30 -24.00 -12.55 -24.55
N ALA A 31 -24.16 -13.45 -23.56
CA ALA A 31 -25.24 -14.42 -23.52
C ALA A 31 -26.61 -13.81 -23.13
N GLY A 32 -26.69 -12.48 -22.92
CA GLY A 32 -27.93 -11.77 -22.57
C GLY A 32 -28.21 -11.73 -21.06
N GLU A 33 -27.36 -12.33 -20.25
CA GLU A 33 -27.54 -12.38 -18.80
C GLU A 33 -26.87 -11.20 -18.10
N VAL A 34 -27.43 -10.02 -18.36
CA VAL A 34 -26.84 -8.73 -17.97
C VAL A 34 -26.64 -8.60 -16.46
N ALA A 35 -27.64 -9.00 -15.65
CA ALA A 35 -27.56 -8.88 -14.20
C ALA A 35 -26.41 -9.71 -13.63
N LEU A 36 -26.30 -10.97 -14.05
CA LEU A 36 -25.25 -11.88 -13.58
C LEU A 36 -23.88 -11.45 -14.10
N GLY A 37 -23.76 -11.15 -15.40
CA GLY A 37 -22.53 -10.71 -16.02
C GLY A 37 -22.00 -9.40 -15.40
N ALA A 38 -22.86 -8.39 -15.24
CA ALA A 38 -22.45 -7.12 -14.64
C ALA A 38 -22.07 -7.28 -13.16
N GLY A 39 -22.83 -8.07 -12.39
CA GLY A 39 -22.52 -8.35 -10.99
C GLY A 39 -21.16 -9.01 -10.83
N LEU A 40 -20.87 -10.03 -11.63
CA LEU A 40 -19.56 -10.69 -11.62
C LEU A 40 -18.44 -9.76 -12.09
N LEU A 41 -18.68 -8.92 -13.09
CA LEU A 41 -17.69 -7.97 -13.57
C LEU A 41 -17.32 -6.94 -12.50
N VAL A 42 -18.29 -6.44 -11.75
CA VAL A 42 -18.05 -5.57 -10.58
C VAL A 42 -17.20 -6.29 -9.53
N VAL A 43 -17.50 -7.55 -9.23
CA VAL A 43 -16.70 -8.36 -8.29
C VAL A 43 -15.26 -8.51 -8.78
N ALA A 44 -15.05 -8.81 -10.07
CA ALA A 44 -13.71 -8.92 -10.66
C ALA A 44 -12.91 -7.61 -10.49
N VAL A 45 -13.53 -6.46 -10.77
CA VAL A 45 -12.90 -5.15 -10.59
C VAL A 45 -12.61 -4.88 -9.11
N ALA A 46 -13.57 -5.15 -8.24
CA ALA A 46 -13.41 -4.99 -6.79
C ALA A 46 -12.25 -5.85 -6.26
N MET A 47 -12.08 -7.07 -6.76
CA MET A 47 -10.99 -7.98 -6.37
C MET A 47 -9.59 -7.40 -6.67
N VAL A 48 -9.47 -6.49 -7.64
CA VAL A 48 -8.22 -5.80 -7.98
C VAL A 48 -8.09 -4.47 -7.23
N VAL A 49 -9.19 -3.72 -7.11
CA VAL A 49 -9.18 -2.35 -6.58
C VAL A 49 -9.21 -2.30 -5.04
N LEU A 50 -10.04 -3.12 -4.38
CA LEU A 50 -10.14 -3.11 -2.92
C LEU A 50 -8.81 -3.37 -2.20
N PRO A 51 -8.01 -4.38 -2.60
CA PRO A 51 -6.72 -4.64 -1.95
C PRO A 51 -5.79 -3.43 -1.99
N GLN A 52 -5.80 -2.73 -3.13
CA GLN A 52 -4.98 -1.55 -3.35
C GLN A 52 -5.40 -0.36 -2.48
N TYR A 53 -6.69 -0.27 -2.12
CA TYR A 53 -7.19 0.86 -1.32
C TYR A 53 -7.16 0.61 0.19
N PHE A 54 -7.43 -0.62 0.64
CA PHE A 54 -7.58 -0.94 2.07
C PHE A 54 -6.38 -1.65 2.69
N LEU A 55 -5.59 -2.38 1.90
CA LEU A 55 -4.57 -3.30 2.37
C LEU A 55 -3.19 -2.97 1.81
N ASP A 56 -2.87 -1.67 1.68
CA ASP A 56 -1.58 -1.21 1.16
C ASP A 56 -0.42 -1.78 2.01
N PRO A 57 0.28 -2.83 1.53
CA PRO A 57 1.16 -3.65 2.36
C PRO A 57 2.39 -2.85 2.78
N ALA A 58 2.80 -1.87 1.97
CA ALA A 58 3.89 -0.95 2.29
C ALA A 58 3.54 -0.05 3.48
N ARG A 59 2.29 0.39 3.57
CA ARG A 59 1.81 1.24 4.67
C ARG A 59 1.74 0.46 5.98
N ILE A 60 1.23 -0.78 5.93
CA ILE A 60 1.17 -1.66 7.10
C ILE A 60 2.59 -2.00 7.56
N LEU A 61 3.48 -2.39 6.65
CA LEU A 61 4.85 -2.75 6.98
C LEU A 61 5.65 -1.56 7.52
N ARG A 62 5.49 -0.35 6.95
CA ARG A 62 6.10 0.88 7.49
C ARG A 62 5.60 1.22 8.88
N ARG A 63 4.30 1.07 9.14
CA ARG A 63 3.73 1.30 10.49
C ARG A 63 4.26 0.28 11.49
N LEU A 64 4.38 -0.98 11.10
CA LEU A 64 4.96 -2.03 11.93
C LEU A 64 6.45 -1.74 12.22
N LEU A 65 7.24 -1.41 11.20
CA LEU A 65 8.63 -1.02 11.37
C LEU A 65 8.77 0.22 12.26
N ALA A 66 7.98 1.27 12.01
CA ALA A 66 8.03 2.49 12.81
C ALA A 66 7.58 2.28 14.26
N GLY A 67 6.65 1.36 14.51
CA GLY A 67 6.20 0.98 15.85
C GLY A 67 7.22 0.13 16.61
N LEU A 68 8.02 -0.66 15.90
CA LEU A 68 9.09 -1.50 16.47
C LEU A 68 10.45 -0.81 16.48
N LEU A 69 10.62 0.32 15.79
CA LEU A 69 11.90 1.05 15.74
C LEU A 69 12.14 1.76 17.08
N PRO A 70 13.17 1.38 17.84
CA PRO A 70 13.41 1.93 19.17
C PRO A 70 13.70 3.43 19.11
N ARG A 71 13.06 4.19 20.01
CA ARG A 71 13.21 5.65 20.15
C ARG A 71 14.67 6.12 20.21
N GLN A 72 15.57 5.27 20.70
CA GLN A 72 17.01 5.56 20.79
C GLN A 72 17.66 5.85 19.43
N LEU A 73 17.16 5.25 18.34
CA LEU A 73 17.63 5.55 16.98
C LEU A 73 17.00 6.82 16.39
N ARG A 74 15.92 7.33 16.99
CA ARG A 74 15.24 8.55 16.54
C ARG A 74 15.78 9.82 17.21
N SER A 75 16.45 9.68 18.35
CA SER A 75 17.07 10.77 19.11
C SER A 75 18.50 11.12 18.67
N GLY A 76 19.12 10.31 17.80
CA GLY A 76 20.50 10.55 17.34
C GLY A 76 20.67 11.64 16.28
N ASP A 77 19.57 12.20 15.78
CA ASP A 77 19.53 13.16 14.65
C ASP A 77 18.96 14.54 15.06
N GLU A 78 18.99 14.89 16.35
CA GLU A 78 18.75 16.27 16.76
C GLU A 78 20.03 17.07 16.44
N PRO A 79 20.05 17.95 15.42
CA PRO A 79 21.19 18.82 15.22
C PRO A 79 21.22 19.72 16.45
N ALA A 80 22.31 19.65 17.21
CA ALA A 80 22.59 20.53 18.34
C ALA A 80 22.50 21.98 17.87
N ALA A 81 21.29 22.54 17.94
CA ALA A 81 21.00 23.92 17.67
C ALA A 81 21.35 24.67 18.96
N ALA A 82 22.54 25.27 18.92
CA ALA A 82 22.90 26.52 19.56
C ALA A 82 22.54 26.67 21.04
N ASP A 83 23.52 26.38 21.91
CA ASP A 83 23.78 27.23 23.08
C ASP A 83 25.26 27.63 23.04
N SER A 84 25.53 28.68 22.25
CA SER A 84 26.73 29.50 22.42
C SER A 84 26.53 30.37 23.65
N GLU A 85 26.76 29.83 24.84
CA GLU A 85 26.91 30.63 26.06
C GLU A 85 28.41 30.68 26.39
N GLY A 86 29.07 31.70 25.84
CA GLY A 86 30.36 32.11 26.36
C GLY A 86 30.13 32.72 27.73
N ASP A 87 30.75 32.16 28.77
CA ASP A 87 31.14 32.98 29.90
C ASP A 87 32.54 32.59 30.37
N SER A 88 33.43 33.56 30.20
CA SER A 88 34.77 33.57 30.74
C SER A 88 34.70 34.29 32.07
N ALA A 89 34.91 33.64 33.21
CA ALA A 89 35.40 34.30 34.43
C ALA A 89 35.78 33.31 35.54
N GLU A 90 37.01 33.46 36.05
CA GLU A 90 37.38 33.37 37.48
C GLU A 90 37.20 31.99 38.19
N ARG A 91 38.22 31.29 38.71
CA ARG A 91 39.48 31.64 39.38
C ARG A 91 40.45 30.46 39.35
#